data_AF-A0A4R8Q6X7-F1
#
_entry.id   AF-A0A4R8Q6X7-F1
#
_cell.length_a   1.000
_cell.length_b   1.000
_cell.length_c   1.000
_cell.angle_alpha   90.00
_cell.angle_beta   90.00
_cell.angle_gamma   90.00
#
_symmetry.space_group_name_H-M   'P 1'
#
loop_
_entity.id
_entity.type
_entity.pdbx_description
1 polymer ?
#
loop_
_entity_poly.entity_id
_entity_poly.type
_entity_poly.pdbx_seq_one_letter_code
_entity_poly.pdbx_strand_id
1 'polypeptide(L)'
;MGLGLTAGARAGGVRAKQVYYDFERFGYTDSNFILDPDNWFMAAKITKQGLWRVTYGEVDGLTRDEMVARQPDRFRTMLPGRPQPHEYTLAEKGISPYRVHQRCAERMRVGRFLLAADAAHLCNPFGGLGLTGGIVDVGGLHECLSGIFRNRADESILDTYDDVRRQKYRDVVDPSSCAMFRRMFAVHPDRALDEDGFLILRLCVEAESDRDKLTEMTMGAQALGYDITKHYHALEADDDDGANTRGCFE
;
A
#
# COMPACT_ATOMS: atom_id res chain seq x y z
N MET A 1 -4.74 -9.00 -18.16
CA MET A 1 -3.26 -8.98 -18.18
C MET A 1 -2.83 -7.80 -17.33
N GLY A 2 -2.33 -8.05 -16.11
CA GLY A 2 -1.84 -6.98 -15.25
C GLY A 2 -0.68 -6.27 -15.92
N LEU A 3 -0.57 -4.96 -15.73
CA LEU A 3 0.62 -4.18 -16.10
C LEU A 3 1.72 -4.54 -15.11
N GLY A 4 2.13 -5.81 -15.17
CA GLY A 4 3.26 -6.31 -14.40
C GLY A 4 4.45 -5.38 -14.63
N LEU A 5 5.33 -5.33 -13.64
CA LEU A 5 6.68 -4.82 -13.82
C LEU A 5 7.33 -5.67 -14.93
N THR A 6 7.04 -5.35 -16.20
CA THR A 6 7.49 -6.06 -17.38
C THR A 6 8.98 -5.81 -17.52
N ALA A 7 9.75 -6.86 -17.26
CA ALA A 7 11.00 -7.30 -17.91
C ALA A 7 12.10 -6.29 -18.32
N GLY A 8 12.02 -4.99 -18.02
CA GLY A 8 12.97 -3.97 -18.48
C GLY A 8 13.49 -3.01 -17.42
N ALA A 9 12.75 -2.79 -16.32
CA ALA A 9 13.27 -2.05 -15.17
C ALA A 9 13.88 -3.06 -14.19
N ARG A 10 15.19 -3.26 -14.23
CA ARG A 10 15.91 -3.99 -13.18
C ARG A 10 15.90 -3.17 -11.89
N ALA A 11 14.76 -3.14 -11.20
CA ALA A 11 14.76 -2.85 -9.78
C ALA A 11 15.48 -4.05 -9.15
N GLY A 12 16.76 -3.88 -8.80
CA GLY A 12 17.44 -4.83 -7.94
C GLY A 12 16.70 -4.99 -6.60
N GLY A 13 17.11 -5.96 -5.78
CA GLY A 13 16.45 -6.32 -4.54
C GLY A 13 16.14 -5.11 -3.65
N VAL A 14 14.90 -5.05 -3.14
CA VAL A 14 14.48 -3.99 -2.20
C VAL A 14 14.87 -4.38 -0.79
N ARG A 15 15.43 -3.41 -0.06
CA ARG A 15 15.88 -3.58 1.32
C ARG A 15 15.16 -2.62 2.22
N ALA A 16 14.71 -3.10 3.37
CA ALA A 16 14.32 -2.25 4.49
C ALA A 16 15.31 -2.42 5.64
N LYS A 17 15.65 -1.31 6.29
CA LYS A 17 16.43 -1.22 7.52
C LYS A 17 15.68 -0.38 8.52
N GLN A 18 15.64 -0.84 9.76
CA GLN A 18 15.15 -0.05 10.88
C GLN A 18 16.34 0.61 11.57
N VAL A 19 16.31 1.93 11.72
CA VAL A 19 17.44 2.75 12.17
C VAL A 19 16.97 3.88 13.09
N TYR A 20 17.74 4.13 14.14
CA TYR A 20 17.69 5.37 14.89
C TYR A 20 18.70 6.33 14.27
N TYR A 21 18.18 7.35 13.58
CA TYR A 21 18.95 8.42 12.96
C TYR A 21 18.09 9.69 12.98
N ASP A 22 18.72 10.82 13.27
CA ASP A 22 18.02 12.11 13.37
C ASP A 22 17.78 12.72 11.99
N PHE A 23 16.78 12.18 11.28
CA PHE A 23 16.33 12.70 9.98
C PHE A 23 15.70 14.09 10.12
N GLU A 24 15.07 14.40 11.25
CA GLU A 24 14.34 15.66 11.48
C GLU A 24 15.29 16.86 11.46
N ARG A 25 16.53 16.69 11.93
CA ARG A 25 17.60 17.69 11.80
C ARG A 25 17.83 18.14 10.35
N PHE A 26 17.52 17.29 9.37
CA PHE A 26 17.67 17.59 7.93
C PHE A 26 16.36 18.01 7.26
N GLY A 27 15.30 18.29 8.03
CA GLY A 27 14.02 18.76 7.51
C GLY A 27 13.10 17.65 7.01
N TYR A 28 13.41 16.38 7.28
CA TYR A 28 12.54 15.26 6.93
C TYR A 28 11.31 15.23 7.84
N THR A 29 10.17 14.83 7.27
CA THR A 29 8.90 14.66 7.98
C THR A 29 8.60 13.17 8.22
N ASP A 30 7.42 12.82 8.72
CA ASP A 30 7.10 11.43 9.07
C ASP A 30 7.22 10.42 7.90
N SER A 31 7.04 10.86 6.65
CA SER A 31 7.22 10.00 5.47
C SER A 31 7.84 10.79 4.31
N ASN A 32 8.94 10.27 3.77
CA ASN A 32 9.72 10.93 2.73
C ASN A 32 10.05 9.93 1.64
N PHE A 33 9.90 10.37 0.39
CA PHE A 33 10.22 9.60 -0.82
C PHE A 33 11.30 10.35 -1.58
N ILE A 34 12.48 9.76 -1.70
CA ILE A 34 13.65 10.39 -2.33
C ILE A 34 13.84 9.78 -3.72
N LEU A 35 13.70 10.64 -4.73
CA LEU A 35 13.77 10.32 -6.14
C LEU A 35 15.24 10.41 -6.60
N ASP A 36 15.83 9.29 -6.98
CA ASP A 36 17.20 9.25 -7.50
C ASP A 36 17.40 7.98 -8.35
N PRO A 37 18.01 8.05 -9.55
CA PRO A 37 18.19 6.88 -10.40
C PRO A 37 18.93 5.71 -9.74
N ASP A 38 19.88 6.00 -8.84
CA ASP A 38 20.81 5.01 -8.27
C ASP A 38 20.68 4.85 -6.75
N ASN A 39 20.22 5.91 -6.07
CA ASN A 39 20.22 6.02 -4.61
C ASN A 39 18.84 6.39 -4.06
N TRP A 40 17.77 6.06 -4.78
CA TRP A 40 16.41 6.25 -4.28
C TRP A 40 16.19 5.52 -2.96
N PHE A 41 15.40 6.14 -2.09
CA PHE A 41 14.94 5.52 -0.85
C PHE A 41 13.67 6.17 -0.32
N MET A 42 12.97 5.44 0.54
CA MET A 42 11.91 5.94 1.38
C MET A 42 12.38 5.95 2.83
N ALA A 43 12.16 7.05 3.55
CA ALA A 43 12.39 7.15 4.99
C ALA A 43 11.06 7.45 5.69
N ALA A 44 10.60 6.51 6.52
CA ALA A 44 9.34 6.61 7.25
C ALA A 44 9.54 6.43 8.75
N LYS A 45 9.00 7.35 9.55
CA LYS A 45 9.05 7.27 11.01
C LYS A 45 8.07 6.19 11.49
N ILE A 46 8.59 5.21 12.23
CA ILE A 46 7.82 4.07 12.76
C ILE A 46 7.27 4.41 14.15
N THR A 47 8.11 5.04 14.99
CA THR A 47 7.76 5.31 16.39
C THR A 47 8.06 6.75 16.77
N LYS A 48 7.36 7.23 17.81
CA LYS A 48 7.61 8.55 18.40
C LYS A 48 9.00 8.65 19.04
N GLN A 49 9.63 7.51 19.35
CA GLN A 49 10.98 7.42 19.91
C GLN A 49 12.08 7.50 18.85
N GLY A 50 11.77 7.92 17.62
CA GLY A 50 12.77 8.17 16.58
C GLY A 50 13.26 6.91 15.86
N LEU A 51 12.48 5.82 15.87
CA LEU A 51 12.77 4.67 15.02
C LEU A 51 12.27 4.95 13.61
N TRP A 52 13.14 4.86 12.62
CA TRP A 52 12.84 5.04 11.20
C TRP A 52 12.97 3.74 10.43
N ARG A 53 12.15 3.57 9.40
CA ARG A 53 12.33 2.57 8.34
C ARG A 53 12.91 3.26 7.12
N VAL A 54 14.11 2.84 6.72
CA VAL A 54 14.75 3.23 5.47
C VAL A 54 14.61 2.08 4.49
N THR A 55 13.89 2.32 3.39
CA THR A 55 13.68 1.34 2.33
C THR A 55 14.35 1.80 1.05
N TYR A 56 15.26 1.03 0.47
CA TYR A 56 16.10 1.45 -0.66
C TYR A 56 16.38 0.31 -1.63
N GLY A 57 16.81 0.66 -2.85
CA GLY A 57 17.25 -0.27 -3.87
C GLY A 57 18.66 -0.80 -3.62
N GLU A 58 18.86 -2.09 -3.82
CA GLU A 58 20.15 -2.76 -3.73
C GLU A 58 20.36 -3.73 -4.90
N VAL A 59 21.60 -4.16 -5.12
CA VAL A 59 21.92 -5.18 -6.11
C VAL A 59 21.31 -6.54 -5.71
N ASP A 60 20.76 -7.24 -6.70
CA ASP A 60 20.23 -8.60 -6.53
C ASP A 60 21.34 -9.64 -6.31
N GLY A 61 20.99 -10.75 -5.67
CA GLY A 61 21.86 -11.92 -5.55
C GLY A 61 22.94 -11.83 -4.46
N LEU A 62 22.98 -10.76 -3.68
CA LEU A 62 23.91 -10.64 -2.56
C LEU A 62 23.56 -11.62 -1.42
N THR A 63 24.59 -12.16 -0.77
CA THR A 63 24.48 -12.89 0.50
C THR A 63 24.20 -11.92 1.65
N ARG A 64 23.71 -12.44 2.78
CA ARG A 64 23.47 -11.63 3.99
C ARG A 64 24.73 -10.85 4.43
N ASP A 65 25.90 -11.46 4.35
CA ASP A 65 27.15 -10.85 4.84
C ASP A 65 27.63 -9.74 3.90
N GLU A 66 27.56 -9.95 2.58
CA GLU A 66 27.86 -8.90 1.60
C GLU A 66 26.91 -7.70 1.76
N MET A 67 25.63 -7.97 2.03
CA MET A 67 24.65 -6.93 2.29
C MET A 67 24.94 -6.14 3.57
N VAL A 68 25.44 -6.80 4.62
CA VAL A 68 25.86 -6.14 5.87
C VAL A 68 27.10 -5.28 5.61
N ALA A 69 28.08 -5.81 4.89
CA ALA A 69 29.32 -5.11 4.56
C ALA A 69 29.09 -3.84 3.71
N ARG A 70 28.12 -3.88 2.78
CA ARG A 70 27.78 -2.73 1.91
C ARG A 70 26.95 -1.65 2.59
N GLN A 71 26.24 -2.00 3.67
CA GLN A 71 25.25 -1.10 4.29
C GLN A 71 25.83 0.26 4.72
N PRO A 72 27.02 0.36 5.36
CA PRO A 72 27.62 1.63 5.71
C PRO A 72 27.82 2.57 4.53
N ASP A 73 28.37 2.06 3.42
CA ASP A 73 28.60 2.85 2.22
C ASP A 73 27.31 3.30 1.54
N ARG A 74 26.28 2.44 1.55
CA ARG A 74 24.94 2.85 1.07
C ARG A 74 24.40 4.00 1.92
N PHE A 75 24.46 3.89 3.24
CA PHE A 75 23.95 4.94 4.14
C PHE A 75 24.72 6.24 3.98
N ARG A 76 26.06 6.19 3.91
CA ARG A 76 26.91 7.35 3.66
C ARG A 76 26.61 8.03 2.32
N THR A 77 26.22 7.26 1.31
CA THR A 77 25.92 7.78 -0.04
C THR A 77 24.53 8.39 -0.11
N MET A 78 23.51 7.69 0.40
CA MET A 78 22.10 8.05 0.18
C MET A 78 21.50 8.92 1.28
N LEU A 79 21.92 8.76 2.55
CA LEU A 79 21.30 9.48 3.65
C LEU A 79 21.80 10.93 3.74
N PRO A 80 20.94 11.86 4.17
CA PRO A 80 21.37 13.24 4.39
C PRO A 80 22.50 13.28 5.42
N GLY A 81 23.42 14.25 5.29
CA GLY A 81 24.56 14.37 6.20
C GLY A 81 25.68 13.34 6.02
N ARG A 82 25.51 12.32 5.17
CA ARG A 82 26.51 11.29 4.86
C ARG A 82 27.09 10.61 6.11
N PRO A 83 26.22 10.01 6.96
CA PRO A 83 26.60 9.59 8.29
C PRO A 83 27.61 8.44 8.29
N GLN A 84 28.48 8.46 9.29
CA GLN A 84 29.36 7.36 9.65
C GLN A 84 28.63 6.33 10.54
N PRO A 85 29.10 5.08 10.63
CA PRO A 85 28.44 4.02 11.38
C PRO A 85 28.16 4.31 12.87
N HIS A 86 28.91 5.21 13.49
CA HIS A 86 28.72 5.59 14.90
C HIS A 86 27.66 6.68 15.11
N GLU A 87 27.16 7.29 14.03
CA GLU A 87 26.15 8.37 14.08
C GLU A 87 24.71 7.86 13.95
N TYR A 88 24.52 6.55 13.78
CA TYR A 88 23.21 5.89 13.74
C TYR A 88 23.26 4.54 14.43
N THR A 89 22.10 4.07 14.90
CA THR A 89 21.96 2.74 15.51
C THR A 89 20.97 1.91 14.70
N LEU A 90 21.41 0.75 14.20
CA LEU A 90 20.51 -0.21 13.56
C LEU A 90 19.73 -1.00 14.62
N ALA A 91 18.43 -1.17 14.42
CA ALA A 91 17.67 -2.11 15.25
C ALA A 91 18.11 -3.56 14.92
N GLU A 92 18.42 -4.36 15.93
CA GLU A 92 19.08 -5.67 15.83
C GLU A 92 18.41 -6.68 14.85
N LYS A 93 17.12 -6.52 14.57
CA LYS A 93 16.34 -7.41 13.67
C LYS A 93 16.04 -6.80 12.29
N GLY A 94 16.66 -5.68 11.94
CA GLY A 94 16.21 -4.84 10.84
C GLY A 94 16.60 -5.25 9.42
N ILE A 95 17.16 -6.43 9.16
CA ILE A 95 17.56 -6.83 7.79
C ILE A 95 16.53 -7.75 7.17
N SER A 96 15.57 -7.17 6.44
CA SER A 96 14.63 -7.94 5.62
C SER A 96 14.87 -7.61 4.15
N PRO A 97 15.64 -8.43 3.40
CA PRO A 97 15.52 -8.41 1.96
C PRO A 97 14.12 -8.89 1.60
N TYR A 98 13.40 -8.16 0.76
CA TYR A 98 12.13 -8.63 0.23
C TYR A 98 12.02 -8.31 -1.25
N ARG A 99 11.39 -9.22 -1.99
CA ARG A 99 11.05 -9.00 -3.38
C ARG A 99 9.68 -8.35 -3.41
N VAL A 100 9.57 -7.26 -4.15
CA VAL A 100 8.28 -6.61 -4.39
C VAL A 100 7.50 -7.40 -5.44
N HIS A 101 6.20 -7.50 -5.24
CA HIS A 101 5.30 -8.24 -6.11
C HIS A 101 4.08 -7.38 -6.46
N GLN A 102 3.52 -7.66 -7.63
CA GLN A 102 2.18 -7.24 -8.02
C GLN A 102 1.44 -8.51 -8.40
N ARG A 103 0.61 -9.01 -7.49
CA ARG A 103 -0.13 -10.26 -7.65
C ARG A 103 -1.53 -10.09 -7.11
N CYS A 104 -2.50 -10.70 -7.78
CA CYS A 104 -3.87 -10.79 -7.31
C CYS A 104 -4.35 -12.20 -7.60
N ALA A 105 -5.07 -12.80 -6.66
CA ALA A 105 -5.70 -14.08 -6.82
C ALA A 105 -6.68 -14.04 -7.99
N GLU A 106 -6.73 -15.13 -8.77
CA GLU A 106 -7.67 -15.22 -9.89
C GLU A 106 -9.13 -15.14 -9.41
N ARG A 107 -9.40 -15.71 -8.23
CA ARG A 107 -10.66 -15.66 -7.49
C ARG A 107 -10.38 -15.41 -6.02
N MET A 108 -11.15 -14.53 -5.40
CA MET A 108 -11.14 -14.31 -3.96
C MET A 108 -12.20 -15.15 -3.24
N ARG A 109 -13.10 -15.82 -3.98
CA ARG A 109 -14.05 -16.79 -3.43
C ARG A 109 -13.97 -18.14 -4.14
N VAL A 110 -13.99 -19.21 -3.36
CA VAL A 110 -14.27 -20.58 -3.83
C VAL A 110 -15.19 -21.27 -2.82
N GLY A 111 -16.49 -21.36 -3.14
CA GLY A 111 -17.49 -21.89 -2.22
C GLY A 111 -17.55 -21.06 -0.93
N ARG A 112 -17.17 -21.68 0.20
CA ARG A 112 -17.10 -21.05 1.54
C ARG A 112 -15.70 -20.52 1.90
N PHE A 113 -14.72 -20.69 1.02
CA PHE A 113 -13.37 -20.15 1.22
C PHE A 113 -13.26 -18.76 0.61
N LEU A 114 -12.79 -17.80 1.42
CA LEU A 114 -12.66 -16.40 1.07
C LEU A 114 -11.23 -15.94 1.35
N LEU A 115 -10.66 -15.15 0.43
CA LEU A 115 -9.35 -14.53 0.56
C LEU A 115 -9.53 -13.02 0.77
N ALA A 116 -8.68 -12.42 1.60
CA ALA A 116 -8.61 -10.97 1.81
C ALA A 116 -7.17 -10.53 2.09
N ALA A 117 -6.87 -9.25 1.90
CA ALA A 117 -5.56 -8.65 2.17
C ALA A 117 -4.41 -9.43 1.46
N ASP A 118 -3.28 -9.64 2.13
CA ASP A 118 -2.10 -10.30 1.55
C ASP A 118 -2.36 -11.72 1.01
N ALA A 119 -3.41 -12.40 1.50
CA ALA A 119 -3.81 -13.70 0.97
C ALA A 119 -4.52 -13.58 -0.40
N ALA A 120 -5.17 -12.45 -0.66
CA ALA A 120 -5.87 -12.17 -1.90
C ALA A 120 -5.00 -11.43 -2.92
N HIS A 121 -4.16 -10.50 -2.47
CA HIS A 121 -3.34 -9.70 -3.36
C HIS A 121 -2.09 -9.16 -2.66
N LEU A 122 -1.05 -8.89 -3.45
CA LEU A 122 0.21 -8.31 -3.03
C LEU A 122 0.49 -7.09 -3.91
N CYS A 123 0.92 -5.99 -3.30
CA CYS A 123 1.47 -4.85 -4.01
C CYS A 123 2.78 -4.39 -3.38
N ASN A 124 3.55 -3.59 -4.12
CA ASN A 124 4.74 -2.98 -3.55
C ASN A 124 4.37 -1.94 -2.47
N PRO A 125 5.23 -1.71 -1.47
CA PRO A 125 4.89 -0.86 -0.32
C PRO A 125 4.97 0.64 -0.60
N PHE A 126 5.54 1.07 -1.74
CA PHE A 126 5.86 2.48 -2.00
C PHE A 126 4.63 3.34 -2.30
N GLY A 127 3.45 2.74 -2.50
CA GLY A 127 2.19 3.47 -2.64
C GLY A 127 1.27 3.45 -1.41
N GLY A 128 1.64 2.74 -0.33
CA GLY A 128 0.78 2.60 0.86
C GLY A 128 -0.55 1.86 0.64
N LEU A 129 -0.81 1.31 -0.56
CA LEU A 129 -2.09 0.73 -0.93
C LEU A 129 -2.29 -0.72 -0.43
N GLY A 130 -1.25 -1.40 0.04
CA GLY A 130 -1.35 -2.79 0.52
C GLY A 130 -2.20 -2.91 1.78
N LEU A 131 -1.85 -2.15 2.83
CA LEU A 131 -2.60 -2.14 4.10
C LEU A 131 -4.02 -1.58 3.90
N THR A 132 -4.13 -0.46 3.19
CA THR A 132 -5.43 0.17 2.90
C THR A 132 -6.34 -0.77 2.11
N GLY A 133 -5.80 -1.47 1.10
CA GLY A 133 -6.52 -2.48 0.35
C GLY A 133 -7.07 -3.59 1.25
N GLY A 134 -6.24 -4.13 2.14
CA GLY A 134 -6.65 -5.15 3.10
C GLY A 134 -7.74 -4.69 4.07
N ILE A 135 -7.68 -3.45 4.57
CA ILE A 135 -8.73 -2.89 5.45
C ILE A 135 -10.07 -2.84 4.72
N VAL A 136 -10.10 -2.36 3.48
CA VAL A 136 -11.34 -2.26 2.70
C VAL A 136 -11.84 -3.65 2.27
N ASP A 137 -10.95 -4.60 2.01
CA ASP A 137 -11.35 -6.00 1.76
C ASP A 137 -12.11 -6.58 2.96
N VAL A 138 -11.57 -6.42 4.18
CA VAL A 138 -12.19 -6.95 5.39
C VAL A 138 -13.51 -6.22 5.68
N GLY A 139 -13.56 -4.90 5.47
CA GLY A 139 -14.80 -4.12 5.57
C GLY A 139 -15.89 -4.64 4.62
N GLY A 140 -15.54 -4.90 3.35
CA GLY A 140 -16.46 -5.46 2.38
C GLY A 140 -16.93 -6.87 2.74
N LEU A 141 -16.04 -7.75 3.21
CA LEU A 141 -16.44 -9.07 3.71
C LEU A 141 -17.38 -8.97 4.90
N HIS A 142 -17.10 -8.07 5.84
CA HIS A 142 -17.99 -7.82 6.96
C HIS A 142 -19.38 -7.41 6.47
N GLU A 143 -19.50 -6.50 5.51
CA GLU A 143 -20.79 -6.12 4.92
C GLU A 143 -21.50 -7.33 4.31
N CYS A 144 -20.84 -8.12 3.45
CA CYS A 144 -21.43 -9.33 2.88
C CYS A 144 -21.97 -10.29 3.95
N LEU A 145 -21.13 -10.68 4.91
CA LEU A 145 -21.47 -11.65 5.94
C LEU A 145 -22.57 -11.13 6.87
N SER A 146 -22.56 -9.83 7.15
CA SER A 146 -23.57 -9.19 7.98
C SER A 146 -24.92 -9.09 7.25
N GLY A 147 -24.91 -8.86 5.94
CA GLY A 147 -26.09 -8.93 5.08
C GLY A 147 -26.73 -10.32 5.09
N ILE A 148 -25.92 -11.36 4.90
CA ILE A 148 -26.37 -12.76 4.95
C ILE A 148 -26.95 -13.10 6.32
N PHE A 149 -26.23 -12.79 7.41
CA PHE A 149 -26.67 -13.08 8.78
C PHE A 149 -28.01 -12.42 9.13
N ARG A 150 -28.27 -11.22 8.58
CA ARG A 150 -29.52 -10.47 8.81
C ARG A 150 -30.60 -10.76 7.77
N ASN A 151 -30.44 -11.78 6.92
CA ASN A 151 -31.34 -12.09 5.81
C ASN A 151 -31.60 -10.89 4.87
N ARG A 152 -30.61 -10.00 4.71
CA ARG A 152 -30.66 -8.84 3.81
C ARG A 152 -29.98 -9.11 2.47
N ALA A 153 -29.30 -10.24 2.32
CA ALA A 153 -28.64 -10.64 1.09
C ALA A 153 -28.47 -12.17 1.04
N ASP A 154 -28.56 -12.75 -0.15
CA ASP A 154 -28.20 -14.14 -0.39
C ASP A 154 -26.68 -14.36 -0.41
N GLU A 155 -26.23 -15.62 -0.32
CA GLU A 155 -24.80 -15.99 -0.41
C GLU A 155 -24.12 -15.51 -1.72
N SER A 156 -24.87 -15.14 -2.76
CA SER A 156 -24.35 -14.58 -4.02
C SER A 156 -23.68 -13.21 -3.85
N ILE A 157 -23.96 -12.47 -2.75
CA ILE A 157 -23.27 -11.20 -2.47
C ILE A 157 -21.76 -11.37 -2.26
N LEU A 158 -21.30 -12.58 -1.91
CA LEU A 158 -19.88 -12.91 -1.81
C LEU A 158 -19.20 -13.02 -3.19
N ASP A 159 -19.95 -13.28 -4.27
CA ASP A 159 -19.41 -13.20 -5.64
C ASP A 159 -19.18 -11.74 -6.04
N THR A 160 -20.11 -10.86 -5.66
CA THR A 160 -19.96 -9.41 -5.80
C THR A 160 -18.71 -8.91 -5.06
N TYR A 161 -18.44 -9.41 -3.86
CA TYR A 161 -17.20 -9.12 -3.14
C TYR A 161 -15.96 -9.48 -3.98
N ASP A 162 -15.89 -10.72 -4.47
CA ASP A 162 -14.76 -11.18 -5.28
C ASP A 162 -14.53 -10.26 -6.50
N ASP A 163 -15.58 -10.01 -7.27
CA ASP A 163 -15.51 -9.20 -8.48
C ASP A 163 -15.09 -7.76 -8.20
N VAL A 164 -15.72 -7.11 -7.22
CA VAL A 164 -15.42 -5.73 -6.86
C VAL A 164 -13.99 -5.59 -6.37
N ARG A 165 -13.52 -6.47 -5.47
CA ARG A 165 -12.18 -6.35 -4.89
C ARG A 165 -11.09 -6.63 -5.92
N ARG A 166 -11.26 -7.63 -6.79
CA ARG A 166 -10.35 -7.85 -7.93
C ARG A 166 -10.36 -6.70 -8.91
N GLN A 167 -11.51 -6.07 -9.18
CA GLN A 167 -11.60 -4.90 -10.04
C GLN A 167 -10.86 -3.70 -9.42
N LYS A 168 -11.08 -3.40 -8.13
CA LYS A 168 -10.36 -2.33 -7.41
C LYS A 168 -8.86 -2.55 -7.41
N TYR A 169 -8.40 -3.79 -7.26
CA TYR A 169 -6.98 -4.11 -7.39
C TYR A 169 -6.44 -3.75 -8.77
N ARG A 170 -7.11 -4.21 -9.84
CA ARG A 170 -6.67 -4.01 -11.23
C ARG A 170 -6.67 -2.56 -11.67
N ASP A 171 -7.68 -1.80 -11.25
CA ASP A 171 -7.89 -0.43 -11.74
C ASP A 171 -7.19 0.62 -10.89
N VAL A 172 -6.96 0.33 -9.61
CA VAL A 172 -6.45 1.32 -8.65
C VAL A 172 -5.12 0.87 -8.05
N VAL A 173 -5.09 -0.30 -7.40
CA VAL A 173 -3.92 -0.74 -6.61
C VAL A 173 -2.71 -0.99 -7.51
N ASP A 174 -2.85 -1.85 -8.52
CA ASP A 174 -1.75 -2.22 -9.41
C ASP A 174 -1.16 -1.00 -10.15
N PRO A 175 -1.95 -0.21 -10.92
CA PRO A 175 -1.40 0.91 -11.68
C PRO A 175 -0.80 1.99 -10.78
N SER A 176 -1.49 2.39 -9.71
CA SER A 176 -1.04 3.48 -8.85
C SER A 176 0.22 3.11 -8.07
N SER A 177 0.27 1.90 -7.51
CA SER A 177 1.46 1.45 -6.77
C SER A 177 2.64 1.19 -7.71
N CYS A 178 2.42 0.65 -8.91
CA CYS A 178 3.46 0.49 -9.92
C CYS A 178 4.05 1.83 -10.34
N ALA A 179 3.20 2.83 -10.60
CA ALA A 179 3.63 4.16 -10.99
C ALA A 179 4.45 4.84 -9.90
N MET A 180 3.98 4.77 -8.64
CA MET A 180 4.70 5.31 -7.50
C MET A 180 6.08 4.66 -7.34
N PHE A 181 6.17 3.34 -7.47
CA PHE A 181 7.45 2.65 -7.37
C PHE A 181 8.40 3.05 -8.52
N ARG A 182 7.91 3.07 -9.77
CA ARG A 182 8.72 3.50 -10.93
C ARG A 182 9.22 4.93 -10.77
N ARG A 183 8.39 5.83 -10.23
CA ARG A 183 8.75 7.22 -9.98
C ARG A 183 10.04 7.35 -9.18
N MET A 184 10.28 6.43 -8.23
CA MET A 184 11.45 6.48 -7.36
C MET A 184 12.79 6.50 -8.09
N PHE A 185 12.89 5.82 -9.23
CA PHE A 185 14.16 5.62 -9.94
C PHE A 185 14.12 5.99 -11.43
N ALA A 186 12.93 6.10 -12.03
CA ALA A 186 12.79 6.33 -13.48
C ALA A 186 12.63 7.80 -13.85
N VAL A 187 12.35 8.67 -12.88
CA VAL A 187 12.07 10.09 -13.12
C VAL A 187 13.28 10.91 -12.74
N HIS A 188 13.76 11.75 -13.66
CA HIS A 188 14.88 12.65 -13.38
C HIS A 188 14.42 13.73 -12.40
N PRO A 189 15.18 14.03 -11.32
CA PRO A 189 14.73 14.95 -10.27
C PRO A 189 14.34 16.33 -10.82
N ASP A 190 15.13 16.88 -11.74
CA ASP A 190 14.86 18.20 -12.33
C ASP A 190 13.62 18.25 -13.25
N ARG A 191 13.11 17.09 -13.67
CA ARG A 191 11.96 16.98 -14.59
C ARG A 191 10.79 16.26 -13.93
N ALA A 192 10.84 16.07 -12.62
CA ALA A 192 9.88 15.22 -11.92
C ALA A 192 8.44 15.73 -11.97
N LEU A 193 8.24 17.05 -12.07
CA LEU A 193 6.92 17.65 -12.22
C LEU A 193 6.31 17.41 -13.61
N ASP A 194 7.14 17.25 -14.64
CA ASP A 194 6.71 17.17 -16.04
C ASP A 194 6.66 15.72 -16.56
N GLU A 195 7.54 14.85 -16.06
CA GLU A 195 7.70 13.46 -16.50
C GLU A 195 6.95 12.45 -15.63
N ASP A 196 6.32 12.91 -14.56
CA ASP A 196 5.50 12.05 -13.72
C ASP A 196 4.22 11.61 -14.46
N GLY A 197 4.16 10.33 -14.85
CA GLY A 197 3.07 9.78 -15.67
C GLY A 197 1.66 9.83 -15.04
N PHE A 198 1.54 10.14 -13.75
CA PHE A 198 0.24 10.38 -13.09
C PHE A 198 0.03 11.85 -12.69
N LEU A 199 0.99 12.73 -12.99
CA LEU A 199 1.01 14.14 -12.60
C LEU A 199 0.74 14.35 -11.10
N ILE A 200 1.04 13.37 -10.25
CA ILE A 200 0.73 13.45 -8.82
C ILE A 200 1.60 14.52 -8.17
N LEU A 201 2.87 14.64 -8.58
CA LEU A 201 3.75 15.67 -8.05
C LEU A 201 3.27 17.07 -8.44
N ARG A 202 2.77 17.21 -9.67
CA ARG A 202 2.15 18.45 -10.14
C ARG A 202 0.87 18.76 -9.35
N LEU A 203 0.01 17.77 -9.15
CA LEU A 203 -1.21 17.91 -8.35
C LEU A 203 -0.89 18.31 -6.90
N CYS A 204 0.16 17.75 -6.30
CA CYS A 204 0.59 18.14 -4.95
C CYS A 204 0.97 19.63 -4.90
N VAL A 205 1.75 20.13 -5.87
CA VAL A 205 2.13 21.55 -5.94
C VAL A 205 0.90 22.44 -6.15
N GLU A 206 -0.01 22.05 -7.03
CA GLU A 206 -1.23 22.83 -7.28
C GLU A 206 -2.14 22.87 -6.05
N ALA A 207 -2.29 21.74 -5.35
CA ALA A 207 -3.08 21.60 -4.13
C ALA A 207 -2.57 22.44 -2.94
N GLU A 208 -1.34 22.93 -2.96
CA GLU A 208 -0.83 23.86 -1.93
C GLU A 208 -1.59 25.19 -1.93
N SER A 209 -2.09 25.61 -3.10
CA SER A 209 -2.74 26.91 -3.29
C SER A 209 -4.19 26.80 -3.79
N ASP A 210 -4.61 25.63 -4.27
CA ASP A 210 -5.93 25.38 -4.82
C ASP A 210 -6.69 24.32 -4.00
N ARG A 211 -7.80 24.74 -3.38
CA ARG A 211 -8.65 23.87 -2.56
C ARG A 211 -9.40 22.82 -3.37
N ASP A 212 -9.74 23.10 -4.61
CA ASP A 212 -10.43 22.15 -5.47
C ASP A 212 -9.46 21.03 -5.86
N LYS A 213 -8.20 21.37 -6.13
CA LYS A 213 -7.12 20.40 -6.33
C LYS A 213 -6.78 19.59 -5.08
N LEU A 214 -6.78 20.22 -3.91
CA LEU A 214 -6.66 19.50 -2.65
C LEU A 214 -7.81 18.51 -2.43
N THR A 215 -9.03 18.90 -2.79
CA THR A 215 -10.21 18.03 -2.70
C THR A 215 -10.10 16.88 -3.69
N GLU A 216 -9.74 17.14 -4.95
CA GLU A 216 -9.48 16.13 -5.97
C GLU A 216 -8.46 15.08 -5.48
N MET A 217 -7.33 15.55 -4.95
CA MET A 217 -6.28 14.68 -4.40
C MET A 217 -6.79 13.84 -3.23
N THR A 218 -7.56 14.44 -2.31
CA THR A 218 -8.10 13.76 -1.12
C THR A 218 -9.14 12.70 -1.51
N MET A 219 -10.03 13.00 -2.46
CA MET A 219 -11.05 12.08 -2.95
C MET A 219 -10.44 10.90 -3.71
N GLY A 220 -9.26 11.06 -4.32
CA GLY A 220 -8.51 9.95 -4.91
C GLY A 220 -8.27 8.79 -3.94
N ALA A 221 -8.12 9.06 -2.64
CA ALA A 221 -7.97 8.02 -1.61
C ALA A 221 -9.23 7.14 -1.44
N GLN A 222 -10.42 7.66 -1.80
CA GLN A 222 -11.68 6.93 -1.74
C GLN A 222 -11.87 5.97 -2.92
N ALA A 223 -11.01 6.00 -3.94
CA ALA A 223 -11.11 5.15 -5.12
C ALA A 223 -11.10 3.65 -4.80
N LEU A 224 -10.53 3.24 -3.66
CA LEU A 224 -10.56 1.84 -3.19
C LEU A 224 -11.89 1.43 -2.56
N GLY A 225 -12.68 2.39 -2.08
CA GLY A 225 -13.96 2.16 -1.43
C GLY A 225 -15.01 1.62 -2.40
N TYR A 226 -15.89 0.80 -1.86
CA TYR A 226 -17.09 0.34 -2.55
C TYR A 226 -18.13 -0.01 -1.50
N ASP A 227 -19.31 0.60 -1.59
CA ASP A 227 -20.45 0.26 -0.75
C ASP A 227 -21.07 -1.05 -1.25
N ILE A 228 -20.88 -2.14 -0.51
CA ILE A 228 -21.49 -3.44 -0.82
C ILE A 228 -22.97 -3.47 -0.42
N THR A 229 -23.37 -2.66 0.56
CA THR A 229 -24.73 -2.67 1.12
C THR A 229 -25.81 -2.25 0.12
N LYS A 230 -25.43 -1.53 -0.94
CA LYS A 230 -26.34 -1.23 -2.08
C LYS A 230 -26.88 -2.47 -2.81
N HIS A 231 -26.26 -3.63 -2.59
CA HIS A 231 -26.69 -4.92 -3.14
C HIS A 231 -27.59 -5.70 -2.18
N TYR A 232 -27.92 -5.14 -1.01
CA TYR A 232 -28.92 -5.73 -0.14
C TYR A 232 -30.30 -5.68 -0.80
N HIS A 233 -31.15 -6.63 -0.44
CA HIS A 233 -32.56 -6.58 -0.75
C HIS A 233 -33.19 -5.34 -0.11
N ALA A 234 -34.23 -4.81 -0.76
CA ALA A 234 -35.06 -3.79 -0.15
C ALA A 234 -35.60 -4.32 1.18
N LEU A 235 -35.68 -3.45 2.19
CA LEU A 235 -36.45 -3.78 3.38
C LEU A 235 -37.90 -3.93 2.91
N GLU A 236 -38.46 -5.12 3.05
CA GLU A 236 -39.91 -5.25 3.03
C GLU A 236 -40.44 -4.35 4.15
N ALA A 237 -41.45 -3.52 3.85
CA ALA A 237 -42.13 -2.78 4.89
C ALA A 237 -42.72 -3.83 5.83
N ASP A 238 -42.31 -3.82 7.10
CA ASP A 238 -42.86 -4.69 8.14
C ASP A 238 -44.38 -4.42 8.24
N ASP A 239 -45.18 -5.18 7.49
CA ASP A 239 -46.52 -5.56 7.89
C ASP A 239 -46.35 -6.74 8.85
N ASP A 240 -46.32 -6.48 10.15
CA ASP A 240 -47.16 -7.18 11.15
C ASP A 240 -46.60 -7.07 12.58
N ASP A 241 -47.54 -6.97 13.50
CA ASP A 241 -47.46 -6.84 14.93
C ASP A 241 -46.66 -7.96 15.62
N GLY A 242 -46.14 -7.64 16.80
CA GLY A 242 -45.14 -8.43 17.47
C GLY A 242 -45.54 -9.86 17.83
N ALA A 243 -44.63 -10.81 17.60
CA ALA A 243 -44.42 -11.93 18.51
C ALA A 243 -43.08 -12.65 18.24
N ASN A 244 -42.42 -12.96 19.35
CA ASN A 244 -41.60 -14.16 19.57
C ASN A 244 -40.07 -14.10 19.32
N THR A 245 -39.37 -13.33 20.16
CA THR A 245 -37.99 -13.64 20.55
C THR A 245 -37.97 -14.64 21.72
N ARG A 246 -38.12 -15.95 21.46
CA ARG A 246 -37.67 -17.01 22.38
C ARG A 246 -37.23 -18.25 21.61
N GLY A 247 -35.96 -18.61 21.77
CA GLY A 247 -35.49 -20.00 21.70
C GLY A 247 -34.66 -20.39 20.47
N CYS A 248 -33.34 -20.23 20.56
CA CYS A 248 -32.38 -21.15 19.93
C CYS A 248 -30.98 -20.97 20.56
N PHE A 249 -30.87 -21.45 21.79
CA PHE A 249 -29.64 -21.97 22.38
C PHE A 249 -30.05 -23.10 23.32
N GLU A 250 -30.13 -24.31 22.76
CA GLU A 250 -29.88 -25.60 23.44
C GLU A 250 -29.15 -26.51 22.46
#